data_AF-A0A527ZK68-F1
#
_entry.id   AF-A0A527ZK68-F1
#
_cell.length_a   1.000
_cell.length_b   1.000
_cell.length_c   1.000
_cell.angle_alpha   90.00
_cell.angle_beta   90.00
_cell.angle_gamma   90.00
#
_symmetry.space_group_name_H-M   'P 1'
#
loop_
_entity.id
_entity.type
_entity.pdbx_description
1 polymer ?
#
loop_
_entity_poly.entity_id
_entity_poly.type
_entity_poly.pdbx_seq_one_letter_code
_entity_poly.pdbx_strand_id
1 'polypeptide(L)'
;ELDGFFIHLDADCLDDAIMPAVDFRVPGGLSWDELSAALRIILASGKAVGIEVTIYNPRLDEDGSAGRGLADVVAAALGTAAPV
;
A
#
# COMPACT_ATOMS: atom_id res chain seq x y z
N GLU A 1 -21.57 -15.47 -4.08
CA GLU A 1 -20.79 -14.54 -3.23
C GLU A 1 -19.40 -15.13 -3.03
N LEU A 2 -18.38 -14.29 -2.81
CA LEU A 2 -17.04 -14.74 -2.40
C LEU A 2 -16.95 -14.72 -0.87
N ASP A 3 -16.29 -15.74 -0.32
CA ASP A 3 -16.03 -15.88 1.13
C ASP A 3 -14.95 -14.92 1.63
N GLY A 4 -14.05 -14.48 0.74
CA GLY A 4 -12.99 -13.53 1.05
C GLY A 4 -12.14 -13.21 -0.18
N PHE A 5 -11.21 -12.27 -0.03
CA PHE A 5 -10.22 -11.94 -1.04
C PHE A 5 -8.88 -11.57 -0.39
N PHE A 6 -7.81 -11.70 -1.17
CA PHE A 6 -6.47 -11.34 -0.77
C PHE A 6 -6.06 -10.05 -1.50
N ILE A 7 -5.39 -9.14 -0.80
CA ILE A 7 -4.94 -7.86 -1.36
C ILE A 7 -3.50 -8.02 -1.86
N HIS A 8 -3.28 -7.81 -3.15
CA HIS A 8 -1.95 -7.68 -3.74
C HIS A 8 -1.65 -6.18 -3.93
N LEU A 9 -0.63 -5.68 -3.24
CA LEU A 9 -0.23 -4.27 -3.28
C LEU A 9 1.21 -4.15 -3.79
N ASP A 10 1.35 -3.86 -5.07
CA ASP A 10 2.61 -3.44 -5.66
C ASP A 10 2.90 -1.99 -5.29
N ALA A 11 4.13 -1.70 -4.82
CA ALA A 11 4.53 -0.35 -4.43
C ALA A 11 4.49 0.65 -5.61
N ASP A 12 4.63 0.19 -6.85
CA ASP A 12 4.61 1.02 -8.06
C ASP A 12 3.22 1.53 -8.45
N CYS A 13 2.17 1.14 -7.73
CA CYS A 13 0.85 1.76 -7.88
C CYS A 13 0.83 3.21 -7.36
N LEU A 14 1.80 3.58 -6.51
CA LEU A 14 1.97 4.92 -5.98
C LEU A 14 2.63 5.83 -7.02
N ASP A 15 2.37 7.12 -6.90
CA ASP A 15 2.98 8.10 -7.79
C ASP A 15 4.50 8.11 -7.65
N ASP A 16 5.16 8.23 -8.79
CA ASP A 16 6.61 8.30 -8.92
C ASP A 16 7.28 9.34 -8.00
N ALA A 17 6.60 10.46 -7.74
CA ALA A 17 7.12 11.53 -6.90
C ALA A 17 7.22 11.14 -5.42
N ILE A 18 6.45 10.14 -4.97
CA ILE A 18 6.42 9.70 -3.57
C ILE A 18 6.97 8.28 -3.37
N MET A 19 6.98 7.46 -4.42
CA MET A 19 7.54 6.10 -4.41
C MET A 19 8.53 5.90 -5.55
N PRO A 20 9.71 6.55 -5.51
CA PRO A 20 10.77 6.33 -6.50
C PRO A 20 11.46 4.96 -6.33
N ALA A 21 11.19 4.26 -5.22
CA ALA A 21 11.87 3.05 -4.79
C ALA A 21 11.31 1.77 -5.45
N VAL A 22 11.18 1.79 -6.78
CA VAL A 22 10.68 0.69 -7.61
C VAL A 22 11.45 0.62 -8.93
N ASP A 23 11.53 -0.57 -9.53
CA ASP A 23 12.31 -0.77 -10.76
C ASP A 23 11.63 -0.20 -12.02
N PHE A 24 10.29 -0.15 -12.06
CA PHE A 24 9.51 0.35 -13.17
C PHE A 24 8.66 1.56 -12.75
N ARG A 25 9.15 2.76 -13.07
CA ARG A 25 8.58 4.03 -12.62
C ARG A 25 7.56 4.57 -13.62
N VAL A 26 6.37 4.94 -13.14
CA VAL A 26 5.30 5.53 -13.96
C VAL A 26 4.69 6.73 -13.21
N PRO A 27 4.64 7.93 -13.83
CA PRO A 27 4.00 9.10 -13.22
C PRO A 27 2.47 9.01 -13.27
N GLY A 28 1.80 9.72 -12.37
CA GLY A 28 0.33 9.77 -12.28
C GLY A 28 -0.27 8.62 -11.49
N GLY A 29 0.49 8.06 -10.54
CA GLY A 29 0.04 7.00 -9.64
C GLY A 29 -0.78 7.55 -8.46
N LEU A 30 -1.10 6.67 -7.52
CA LEU A 30 -1.84 7.05 -6.31
C LEU A 30 -0.99 7.90 -5.37
N SER A 31 -1.60 8.90 -4.74
CA SER A 31 -1.03 9.54 -3.55
C SER A 31 -1.16 8.64 -2.32
N TRP A 32 -0.45 9.00 -1.24
CA TRP A 32 -0.57 8.33 0.06
C TRP A 32 -2.01 8.31 0.58
N ASP A 33 -2.72 9.43 0.47
CA ASP A 33 -4.09 9.56 0.95
C ASP A 33 -5.07 8.70 0.15
N GLU A 34 -4.87 8.59 -1.17
CA GLU A 34 -5.69 7.76 -2.05
C GLU A 34 -5.46 6.27 -1.78
N LEU A 35 -4.21 5.83 -1.63
CA LEU A 35 -3.92 4.45 -1.22
C LEU A 35 -4.56 4.16 0.15
N SER A 36 -4.42 5.07 1.10
CA SER A 36 -5.00 4.95 2.44
C SER A 36 -6.54 4.84 2.37
N ALA A 37 -7.18 5.64 1.52
CA ALA A 37 -8.63 5.61 1.32
C ALA A 37 -9.09 4.29 0.67
N ALA A 38 -8.37 3.81 -0.35
CA ALA A 38 -8.65 2.54 -1.00
C ALA A 38 -8.55 1.38 -0.01
N LEU A 39 -7.46 1.29 0.75
CA LEU A 39 -7.27 0.25 1.76
C LEU A 39 -8.37 0.28 2.82
N ARG A 40 -8.76 1.47 3.32
CA ARG A 40 -9.88 1.58 4.27
C ARG A 40 -11.19 1.03 3.72
N ILE A 41 -11.55 1.36 2.47
CA ILE A 41 -12.79 0.88 1.84
C ILE A 41 -12.74 -0.64 1.66
N ILE A 42 -11.61 -1.15 1.18
CA ILE A 42 -11.40 -2.58 0.96
C ILE A 42 -11.51 -3.34 2.29
N LEU A 43 -10.82 -2.87 3.34
CA LEU A 43 -10.83 -3.50 4.66
C LEU A 43 -12.19 -3.41 5.35
N ALA A 44 -12.94 -2.32 5.17
CA ALA A 44 -14.28 -2.15 5.73
C ALA A 44 -15.29 -3.20 5.21
N SER A 45 -14.99 -3.89 4.11
CA SER A 45 -15.81 -5.01 3.63
C SER A 45 -15.85 -6.21 4.58
N GLY A 46 -14.86 -6.34 5.48
CA GLY A 46 -14.68 -7.51 6.34
C GLY A 46 -14.32 -8.81 5.60
N LYS A 47 -14.05 -8.73 4.29
CA LYS A 47 -13.75 -9.90 3.42
C LYS A 47 -12.26 -10.03 3.08
N ALA A 48 -11.42 -9.07 3.48
CA ALA A 48 -9.99 -9.17 3.29
C ALA A 48 -9.40 -10.23 4.25
N VAL A 49 -8.78 -11.27 3.70
CA VAL A 49 -8.19 -12.38 4.49
C VAL A 49 -6.67 -12.31 4.60
N GLY A 50 -6.05 -11.36 3.91
CA GLY A 50 -4.61 -11.11 3.94
C GLY A 50 -4.19 -10.05 2.94
N ILE A 51 -2.92 -9.64 3.06
CA ILE A 51 -2.27 -8.67 2.18
C ILE A 51 -0.82 -9.10 1.91
N GLU A 52 -0.38 -8.91 0.67
CA GLU A 52 1.01 -8.98 0.26
C GLU A 52 1.44 -7.62 -0.27
N VAL A 53 2.62 -7.16 0.16
CA VAL A 53 3.21 -5.90 -0.29
C VAL A 53 4.47 -6.26 -1.07
N THR A 54 4.53 -5.82 -2.33
CA THR A 54 5.52 -6.27 -3.29
C THR A 54 6.29 -5.11 -3.92
N ILE A 55 7.39 -5.46 -4.59
CA ILE A 55 8.24 -4.63 -5.48
C ILE A 55 8.84 -3.34 -4.90
N TYR A 56 8.71 -3.08 -3.59
CA TYR A 56 9.56 -2.10 -2.93
C TYR A 56 11.04 -2.51 -3.05
N ASN A 57 11.86 -1.63 -3.61
CA ASN A 57 13.28 -1.82 -3.81
C ASN A 57 14.09 -0.91 -2.87
N PRO A 58 14.55 -1.40 -1.70
CA PRO A 58 15.30 -0.59 -0.74
C PRO A 58 16.66 -0.10 -1.27
N ARG A 59 17.15 -0.66 -2.38
CA ARG A 59 18.39 -0.18 -3.02
C ARG A 59 18.20 1.17 -3.72
N LEU A 60 16.95 1.56 -3.98
CA LEU A 60 16.56 2.82 -4.62
C LEU A 60 16.00 3.83 -3.60
N ASP A 61 16.07 3.54 -2.31
CA ASP A 61 15.50 4.32 -1.20
C ASP A 61 16.60 4.65 -0.18
N GLU A 62 17.58 5.47 -0.57
CA GLU A 62 18.81 5.70 0.21
C GLU A 62 18.55 6.22 1.64
N ASP A 63 17.53 7.04 1.83
CA ASP A 63 17.14 7.59 3.14
C ASP A 63 16.02 6.78 3.84
N GLY A 64 15.48 5.76 3.17
CA GLY A 64 14.40 4.91 3.66
C GLY A 64 13.05 5.62 3.77
N SER A 65 12.88 6.82 3.19
CA SER A 65 11.68 7.62 3.34
C SER A 65 10.48 7.01 2.62
N ALA A 66 10.68 6.43 1.44
CA ALA A 66 9.61 5.81 0.66
C ALA A 66 9.09 4.55 1.36
N GLY A 67 10.00 3.69 1.82
CA GLY A 67 9.67 2.49 2.59
C GLY A 67 8.95 2.82 3.90
N ARG A 68 9.34 3.90 4.58
CA ARG A 68 8.65 4.35 5.80
C ARG A 68 7.25 4.86 5.51
N GLY A 69 7.06 5.66 4.46
CA GLY A 69 5.73 6.11 4.03
C GLY A 69 4.80 4.94 3.67
N LEU A 70 5.32 3.94 2.96
CA LEU A 70 4.56 2.73 2.61
C LEU A 70 4.16 1.94 3.86
N ALA A 71 5.11 1.72 4.77
CA ALA A 71 4.85 1.03 6.03
C ALA A 71 3.83 1.79 6.89
N ASP A 72 3.94 3.12 6.98
CA ASP A 72 3.05 3.96 7.79
C ASP A 72 1.61 3.91 7.25
N VAL A 73 1.41 4.00 5.92
CA VAL A 73 0.07 3.92 5.32
C VAL A 73 -0.56 2.53 5.51
N VAL A 74 0.21 1.47 5.27
CA VAL A 74 -0.27 0.09 5.46
C VAL A 74 -0.59 -0.18 6.93
N ALA A 75 0.29 0.21 7.86
CA ALA A 75 0.08 0.04 9.29
C ALA A 75 -1.14 0.82 9.79
N ALA A 76 -1.32 2.07 9.34
CA ALA A 76 -2.47 2.87 9.70
C ALA A 76 -3.78 2.22 9.21
N ALA A 77 -3.82 1.77 7.95
CA ALA A 77 -5.00 1.12 7.39
C ALA A 77 -5.37 -0.17 8.17
N LEU A 78 -4.39 -1.03 8.42
CA LEU A 78 -4.60 -2.29 9.15
C LEU A 78 -4.94 -2.04 10.64
N GLY A 79 -4.35 -1.03 11.26
CA GLY A 79 -4.63 -0.65 12.65
C GLY A 79 -6.06 -0.15 12.87
N THR A 80 -6.65 0.49 11.86
CA THR A 80 -8.07 0.90 11.90
C THR A 80 -9.05 -0.24 11.62
N ALA A 81 -8.59 -1.32 10.98
CA ALA A 81 -9.41 -2.48 10.62
C ALA A 81 -9.45 -3.56 11.71
N ALA A 82 -8.61 -3.46 12.74
CA ALA A 82 -8.64 -4.37 13.87
C ALA A 82 -10.01 -4.29 14.57
N PRO A 83 -10.73 -5.43 14.76
CA PRO A 83 -11.96 -5.42 15.52
C PRO A 83 -11.65 -5.10 16.99
N VAL A 84 -12.54 -4.30 17.61
CA VAL A 84 -12.63 -4.16 19.07
C VAL A 84 -13.12 -5.47 19.67
#